data_AF-A0A7R9YTJ6-F1
#
_entry.id   AF-A0A7R9YTJ6-F1
#
_cell.length_a   1.000
_cell.length_b   1.000
_cell.length_c   1.000
_cell.angle_alpha   90.00
_cell.angle_beta   90.00
_cell.angle_gamma   90.00
#
_symmetry.space_group_name_H-M   'P 1'
#
loop_
_entity.id
_entity.type
_entity.pdbx_description
1 polymer ?
#
loop_
_entity_poly.entity_id
_entity_poly.type
_entity_poly.pdbx_seq_one_letter_code
_entity_poly.pdbx_strand_id
1 'polypeptide(L)'
;HGSTTVTLARPSQRQPSRPRSPARSAGAVGPAPSRAFQCLPPRAFRGFGPPPAGGGEKGGANQKGARTKEDDTARVRNMRQQQLSATEMMTVLLEAPDLARAAQAHAESFDEQFFWSANAYLNMAKKEGNAAVVTSLETVLRAAFEAKQSTLRVEIQLLNRMLAADGPEARHALLDTSQGQEGIAANDRYFFTLVDRMRSDVDRQPASNQQAALSLKLADIAADATAALGRSS
;
A
#
# COMPACT_ATOMS: atom_id res chain seq x y z
N HIS A 1 -0.02 25.19 74.99
CA HIS A 1 1.19 25.78 75.60
C HIS A 1 2.29 25.74 74.55
N GLY A 2 3.10 26.78 74.30
CA GLY A 2 3.11 28.15 74.85
C GLY A 2 3.40 29.22 73.77
N SER A 3 3.63 30.47 74.16
CA SER A 3 3.57 31.66 73.27
C SER A 3 4.90 32.41 73.09
N THR A 4 5.13 32.94 71.87
CA THR A 4 5.98 34.11 71.50
C THR A 4 5.48 34.57 70.09
N THR A 5 5.29 35.83 69.64
CA THR A 5 5.82 37.19 69.90
C THR A 5 7.28 37.40 69.45
N VAL A 6 7.72 38.53 68.85
CA VAL A 6 7.12 39.83 68.43
C VAL A 6 8.04 40.43 67.31
N THR A 7 7.72 41.40 66.42
CA THR A 7 6.53 42.22 66.09
C THR A 7 6.55 42.73 64.61
N LEU A 8 5.66 43.68 64.28
CA LEU A 8 5.42 44.46 63.04
C LEU A 8 6.63 45.17 62.38
N ALA A 9 6.72 45.17 61.03
CA ALA A 9 7.34 46.25 60.24
C ALA A 9 6.83 46.34 58.77
N ARG A 10 6.46 47.55 58.33
CA ARG A 10 6.28 48.03 56.93
C ARG A 10 7.18 49.29 56.81
N PRO A 11 7.60 49.83 55.63
CA PRO A 11 6.74 50.02 54.45
C PRO A 11 7.46 50.01 53.07
N SER A 12 6.78 50.60 52.08
CA SER A 12 7.32 51.35 50.93
C SER A 12 7.30 50.69 49.54
N GLN A 13 6.94 51.51 48.55
CA GLN A 13 6.89 51.19 47.12
C GLN A 13 8.19 51.62 46.42
N ARG A 14 8.53 50.99 45.29
CA ARG A 14 9.06 51.70 44.11
C ARG A 14 8.93 50.85 42.83
N GLN A 15 8.27 51.44 41.84
CA GLN A 15 8.38 51.12 40.41
C GLN A 15 9.20 52.27 39.73
N PRO A 16 9.45 52.26 38.41
CA PRO A 16 9.91 51.16 37.56
C PRO A 16 11.12 51.58 36.69
N SER A 17 11.73 50.67 35.93
CA SER A 17 12.56 51.06 34.77
C SER A 17 12.63 49.97 33.68
N ARG A 18 12.35 50.38 32.43
CA ARG A 18 12.64 49.59 31.22
C ARG A 18 13.93 50.10 30.58
N PRO A 19 14.83 49.24 30.08
CA PRO A 19 15.74 49.60 28.99
C PRO A 19 14.98 49.73 27.65
N ARG A 20 15.55 50.49 26.70
CA ARG A 20 15.05 50.61 25.31
C ARG A 20 15.92 49.79 24.34
N SER A 21 15.35 49.46 23.17
CA SER A 21 16.02 48.82 22.03
C SER A 21 17.12 49.71 21.40
N PRO A 22 18.04 49.11 20.62
CA PRO A 22 17.91 49.06 19.15
C PRO A 22 18.11 47.63 18.58
N ALA A 23 17.72 47.18 17.38
CA ALA A 23 17.17 47.73 16.12
C ALA A 23 18.11 47.45 14.90
N ARG A 24 17.51 47.10 13.74
CA ARG A 24 18.12 46.55 12.49
C ARG A 24 18.62 45.09 12.63
N SER A 25 18.70 44.28 11.57
CA SER A 25 18.43 44.46 10.12
C SER A 25 17.45 43.38 9.60
N ALA A 26 16.36 43.72 8.92
CA ALA A 26 16.27 43.91 7.46
C ALA A 26 16.69 42.68 6.64
N GLY A 27 15.72 42.04 5.97
CA GLY A 27 15.89 40.86 5.11
C GLY A 27 14.53 40.39 4.60
N ALA A 28 14.03 41.01 3.52
CA ALA A 28 12.69 40.74 2.97
C ALA A 28 12.78 40.03 1.61
N VAL A 29 12.10 38.88 1.48
CA VAL A 29 11.74 38.23 0.20
C VAL A 29 10.26 37.83 0.30
N GLY A 30 9.53 37.93 -0.83
CA GLY A 30 8.09 37.72 -0.91
C GLY A 30 7.61 36.27 -1.02
N PRO A 31 6.30 36.05 -1.29
CA PRO A 31 5.64 34.74 -1.20
C PRO A 31 5.62 33.93 -2.51
N ALA A 32 5.35 32.63 -2.35
CA ALA A 32 5.06 31.64 -3.40
C ALA A 32 6.28 31.29 -4.32
N PRO A 33 6.26 30.20 -5.12
CA PRO A 33 5.16 29.79 -6.00
C PRO A 33 4.46 28.48 -5.62
N SER A 34 3.19 28.36 -6.00
CA SER A 34 2.52 27.06 -6.15
C SER A 34 3.22 26.24 -7.23
N ARG A 35 3.68 25.03 -6.91
CA ARG A 35 4.11 24.06 -7.92
C ARG A 35 2.89 23.48 -8.62
N ALA A 36 2.47 24.12 -9.71
CA ALA A 36 1.60 23.46 -10.67
C ALA A 36 2.31 22.20 -11.19
N PHE A 37 1.63 21.05 -11.13
CA PHE A 37 2.09 19.84 -11.81
C PHE A 37 2.16 20.13 -13.31
N GLN A 38 3.37 20.21 -13.86
CA GLN A 38 3.56 20.35 -15.29
C GLN A 38 3.26 19.00 -15.94
N CYS A 39 2.01 18.80 -16.36
CA CYS A 39 1.61 17.70 -17.20
C CYS A 39 2.50 17.65 -18.44
N LEU A 40 3.38 16.66 -18.52
CA LEU A 40 4.20 16.44 -19.71
C LEU A 40 3.25 16.21 -20.91
N PRO A 41 3.45 16.91 -22.05
CA PRO A 41 2.55 16.77 -23.18
C PRO A 41 2.60 15.32 -23.71
N PRO A 42 1.47 14.75 -24.17
CA PRO A 42 1.42 13.38 -24.67
C PRO A 42 2.26 13.26 -25.95
N ARG A 43 3.53 12.85 -25.81
CA ARG A 43 4.40 12.53 -26.94
C ARG A 43 3.82 11.34 -27.69
N ALA A 44 3.25 11.62 -28.86
CA ALA A 44 2.60 10.65 -29.73
C ALA A 44 3.63 9.64 -30.30
N PHE A 45 3.92 8.58 -29.53
CA PHE A 45 4.73 7.47 -30.00
C PHE A 45 3.96 6.62 -31.02
N ARG A 46 4.19 6.92 -32.31
CA ARG A 46 4.01 5.93 -33.38
C ARG A 46 4.96 4.75 -33.12
N GLY A 47 4.53 3.52 -33.41
CA GLY A 47 5.48 2.42 -33.60
C GLY A 47 5.28 1.14 -32.77
N PHE A 48 4.05 0.71 -32.48
CA PHE A 48 3.83 -0.73 -32.29
C PHE A 48 3.87 -1.42 -33.66
N GLY A 49 5.01 -2.03 -33.98
CA GLY A 49 5.12 -2.96 -35.11
C GLY A 49 4.45 -4.31 -34.78
N PRO A 50 3.94 -5.03 -35.79
CA PRO A 50 3.36 -6.36 -35.58
C PRO A 50 4.45 -7.39 -35.21
N PRO A 51 4.11 -8.44 -34.42
CA PRO A 51 5.01 -9.57 -34.19
C PRO A 51 5.27 -10.36 -35.49
N PRO A 52 6.40 -11.10 -35.59
CA PRO A 52 6.80 -11.78 -36.82
C PRO A 52 5.88 -12.95 -37.19
N ALA A 53 5.76 -13.20 -38.50
CA ALA A 53 4.96 -14.29 -39.03
C ALA A 53 5.66 -15.65 -38.88
N GLY A 54 5.10 -16.53 -38.03
CA GLY A 54 5.38 -17.97 -38.04
C GLY A 54 4.30 -18.71 -38.84
N GLY A 55 4.69 -19.54 -39.81
CA GLY A 55 3.79 -20.37 -40.62
C GLY A 55 3.94 -21.88 -40.35
N GLY A 56 3.05 -22.70 -40.89
CA GLY A 56 3.02 -24.17 -40.70
C GLY A 56 2.09 -24.60 -39.55
N GLU A 57 0.76 -24.56 -39.68
CA GLU A 57 -0.11 -25.33 -40.58
C GLU A 57 -0.27 -26.83 -40.19
N LYS A 58 -1.36 -27.18 -39.49
CA LYS A 58 -2.41 -28.16 -39.91
C LYS A 58 -3.39 -28.53 -38.80
N GLY A 59 -4.67 -28.73 -39.19
CA GLY A 59 -5.68 -29.48 -38.42
C GLY A 59 -6.50 -28.67 -37.41
N GLY A 60 -7.83 -28.66 -37.58
CA GLY A 60 -8.79 -28.08 -36.62
C GLY A 60 -9.86 -27.22 -37.29
N ALA A 61 -11.05 -27.79 -37.54
CA ALA A 61 -12.15 -27.09 -38.18
C ALA A 61 -13.14 -26.50 -37.15
N ASN A 62 -13.87 -25.47 -37.62
CA ASN A 62 -15.19 -25.06 -37.14
C ASN A 62 -15.31 -24.35 -35.77
N GLN A 63 -14.96 -23.05 -35.74
CA GLN A 63 -15.84 -22.01 -35.17
C GLN A 63 -15.43 -20.61 -35.64
N LYS A 64 -16.03 -20.11 -36.73
CA LYS A 64 -15.87 -18.71 -37.18
C LYS A 64 -16.82 -17.79 -36.40
N GLY A 65 -16.49 -17.52 -35.13
CA GLY A 65 -17.08 -16.41 -34.39
C GLY A 65 -16.64 -15.08 -35.01
N ALA A 66 -17.53 -14.43 -35.78
CA ALA A 66 -17.25 -13.15 -36.40
C ALA A 66 -17.28 -12.03 -35.35
N ARG A 67 -16.13 -11.79 -34.68
CA ARG A 67 -15.94 -10.58 -33.86
C ARG A 67 -16.20 -9.36 -34.74
N THR A 68 -17.15 -8.53 -34.34
CA THR A 68 -17.46 -7.30 -35.05
C THR A 68 -16.38 -6.27 -34.79
N LYS A 69 -16.23 -5.29 -35.69
CA LYS A 69 -15.34 -4.15 -35.43
C LYS A 69 -15.83 -3.33 -34.23
N GLU A 70 -17.11 -3.43 -33.90
CA GLU A 70 -17.74 -2.72 -32.78
C GLU A 70 -17.27 -3.33 -31.45
N ASP A 71 -17.22 -4.66 -31.33
CA ASP A 71 -16.67 -5.38 -30.16
C ASP A 71 -15.24 -4.93 -29.81
N ASP A 72 -14.36 -4.89 -30.81
CA ASP A 72 -12.96 -4.46 -30.62
C ASP A 72 -12.90 -2.97 -30.23
N THR A 73 -13.73 -2.09 -30.81
CA THR A 73 -13.76 -0.68 -30.37
C THR A 73 -14.32 -0.48 -28.97
N ALA A 74 -15.32 -1.27 -28.56
CA ALA A 74 -15.87 -1.24 -27.21
C ALA A 74 -14.83 -1.71 -26.19
N ARG A 75 -14.11 -2.79 -26.49
CA ARG A 75 -13.00 -3.29 -25.67
C ARG A 75 -11.88 -2.26 -25.50
N VAL A 76 -11.48 -1.58 -26.57
CA VAL A 76 -10.47 -0.51 -26.54
C VAL A 76 -10.93 0.69 -25.71
N ARG A 77 -12.21 1.08 -25.79
CA ARG A 77 -12.78 2.14 -24.93
C ARG A 77 -12.74 1.75 -23.45
N ASN A 78 -13.17 0.53 -23.11
CA ASN A 78 -13.19 0.05 -21.72
C ASN A 78 -11.77 -0.01 -21.13
N MET A 79 -10.79 -0.54 -21.86
CA MET A 79 -9.39 -0.56 -21.46
C MET A 79 -8.83 0.86 -21.21
N ARG A 80 -9.16 1.82 -22.08
CA ARG A 80 -8.78 3.23 -21.86
C ARG A 80 -9.45 3.82 -20.63
N GLN A 81 -10.74 3.57 -20.42
CA GLN A 81 -11.46 4.10 -19.26
C GLN A 81 -10.92 3.55 -17.93
N GLN A 82 -10.55 2.27 -17.91
CA GLN A 82 -9.89 1.63 -16.77
C GLN A 82 -8.50 2.24 -16.49
N GLN A 83 -7.70 2.49 -17.53
CA GLN A 83 -6.41 3.18 -17.40
C GLN A 83 -6.55 4.61 -16.87
N LEU A 84 -7.55 5.36 -17.36
CA LEU A 84 -7.84 6.72 -16.86
C LEU A 84 -8.25 6.70 -15.39
N SER A 85 -9.21 5.86 -15.01
CA SER A 85 -9.66 5.71 -13.62
C SER A 85 -8.51 5.36 -12.66
N ALA A 86 -7.64 4.42 -13.05
CA ALA A 86 -6.46 4.05 -12.26
C ALA A 86 -5.45 5.21 -12.13
N THR A 87 -5.28 6.02 -13.19
CA THR A 87 -4.40 7.20 -13.18
C THR A 87 -4.97 8.31 -12.32
N GLU A 88 -6.27 8.60 -12.46
CA GLU A 88 -7.01 9.59 -11.66
C GLU A 88 -6.94 9.26 -10.17
N MET A 89 -7.19 8.00 -9.80
CA MET A 89 -7.07 7.53 -8.41
C MET A 89 -5.63 7.65 -7.87
N MET A 90 -4.62 7.36 -8.69
CA MET A 90 -3.22 7.50 -8.30
C MET A 90 -2.83 8.99 -8.10
N THR A 91 -3.37 9.91 -8.92
CA THR A 91 -3.22 11.36 -8.71
C THR A 91 -3.88 11.83 -7.41
N VAL A 92 -5.12 11.38 -7.13
CA VAL A 92 -5.83 11.70 -5.87
C VAL A 92 -5.00 11.31 -4.64
N LEU A 93 -4.33 10.16 -4.66
CA LEU A 93 -3.45 9.72 -3.58
C LEU A 93 -2.11 10.49 -3.53
N LEU A 94 -1.54 10.87 -4.68
CA LEU A 94 -0.30 11.66 -4.74
C LEU A 94 -0.50 13.12 -4.28
N GLU A 95 -1.70 13.68 -4.44
CA GLU A 95 -2.06 15.04 -4.02
C GLU A 95 -2.68 15.11 -2.61
N ALA A 96 -2.95 13.96 -1.97
CA ALA A 96 -3.60 13.88 -0.67
C ALA A 96 -2.74 14.48 0.47
N PRO A 97 -3.26 15.46 1.25
CA PRO A 97 -2.58 15.96 2.45
C PRO A 97 -2.45 14.92 3.57
N ASP A 98 -3.35 13.92 3.57
CA ASP A 98 -3.35 12.76 4.46
C ASP A 98 -3.58 11.51 3.58
N LEU A 99 -2.46 10.91 3.14
CA LEU A 99 -2.45 9.74 2.27
C LEU A 99 -3.12 8.52 2.91
N ALA A 100 -2.96 8.32 4.23
CA ALA A 100 -3.54 7.17 4.92
C ALA A 100 -5.07 7.25 4.94
N ARG A 101 -5.62 8.42 5.26
CA ARG A 101 -7.06 8.67 5.23
C ARG A 101 -7.64 8.67 3.81
N ALA A 102 -6.92 9.23 2.84
CA ALA A 102 -7.33 9.17 1.43
C ALA A 102 -7.37 7.72 0.91
N ALA A 103 -6.36 6.90 1.26
CA ALA A 103 -6.35 5.49 0.91
C ALA A 103 -7.53 4.74 1.55
N GLN A 104 -7.82 4.96 2.83
CA GLN A 104 -8.97 4.36 3.51
C GLN A 104 -10.30 4.76 2.86
N ALA A 105 -10.49 6.04 2.52
CA ALA A 105 -11.70 6.55 1.87
C ALA A 105 -11.95 5.96 0.46
N HIS A 106 -10.90 5.45 -0.19
CA HIS A 106 -10.96 4.89 -1.54
C HIS A 106 -10.66 3.38 -1.61
N ALA A 107 -10.60 2.68 -0.47
CA ALA A 107 -10.20 1.27 -0.38
C ALA A 107 -11.02 0.31 -1.26
N GLU A 108 -12.31 0.59 -1.49
CA GLU A 108 -13.13 -0.22 -2.40
C GLU A 108 -12.64 -0.14 -3.86
N SER A 109 -12.18 1.05 -4.29
CA SER A 109 -11.76 1.34 -5.67
C SER A 109 -10.39 0.76 -6.07
N PHE A 110 -9.57 0.31 -5.12
CA PHE A 110 -8.30 -0.36 -5.43
C PHE A 110 -8.57 -1.80 -5.87
N ASP A 111 -8.86 -1.98 -7.16
CA ASP A 111 -9.00 -3.28 -7.80
C ASP A 111 -7.65 -3.78 -8.35
N GLU A 112 -7.64 -4.97 -8.96
CA GLU A 112 -6.45 -5.51 -9.61
C GLU A 112 -5.93 -4.57 -10.70
N GLN A 113 -6.82 -3.96 -11.49
CA GLN A 113 -6.46 -3.11 -12.62
C GLN A 113 -5.75 -1.81 -12.18
N PHE A 114 -6.14 -1.23 -11.04
CA PHE A 114 -5.40 -0.16 -10.36
C PHE A 114 -3.97 -0.59 -10.02
N PHE A 115 -3.80 -1.72 -9.32
CA PHE A 115 -2.47 -2.20 -8.91
C PHE A 115 -1.58 -2.58 -10.10
N TRP A 116 -2.12 -3.17 -11.17
CA TRP A 116 -1.36 -3.42 -12.42
C TRP A 116 -0.91 -2.11 -13.08
N SER A 117 -1.81 -1.13 -13.20
CA SER A 117 -1.49 0.19 -13.78
C SER A 117 -0.44 0.95 -12.96
N ALA A 118 -0.61 1.04 -11.65
CA ALA A 118 0.34 1.71 -10.75
C ALA A 118 1.73 1.01 -10.74
N ASN A 119 1.77 -0.33 -10.78
CA ASN A 119 3.03 -1.07 -10.97
C ASN A 119 3.67 -0.82 -12.34
N ALA A 120 2.91 -0.61 -13.41
CA ALA A 120 3.47 -0.22 -14.70
C ALA A 120 4.14 1.17 -14.62
N TYR A 121 3.50 2.15 -13.98
CA TYR A 121 4.10 3.48 -13.74
C TYR A 121 5.36 3.40 -12.87
N LEU A 122 5.33 2.63 -11.77
CA LEU A 122 6.50 2.40 -10.91
C LEU A 122 7.68 1.79 -11.70
N ASN A 123 7.41 0.80 -12.55
CA ASN A 123 8.44 0.17 -13.37
C ASN A 123 8.98 1.09 -14.48
N MET A 124 8.20 2.05 -14.98
CA MET A 124 8.70 3.10 -15.87
C MET A 124 9.59 4.09 -15.13
N ALA A 125 9.15 4.61 -13.97
CA ALA A 125 9.95 5.52 -13.14
C ALA A 125 11.29 4.90 -12.69
N LYS A 126 11.31 3.59 -12.40
CA LYS A 126 12.54 2.84 -12.10
C LYS A 126 13.49 2.75 -13.31
N LYS A 127 12.96 2.50 -14.52
CA LYS A 127 13.76 2.47 -15.77
C LYS A 127 14.30 3.85 -16.18
N GLU A 128 13.56 4.91 -15.87
CA GLU A 128 13.99 6.30 -16.08
C GLU A 128 14.96 6.82 -15.00
N GLY A 129 15.23 6.03 -13.95
CA GLY A 129 16.11 6.43 -12.84
C GLY A 129 15.51 7.52 -11.94
N ASN A 130 14.21 7.81 -12.04
CA ASN A 130 13.56 8.90 -11.33
C ASN A 130 13.23 8.51 -9.87
N ALA A 131 14.27 8.43 -9.04
CA ALA A 131 14.19 7.97 -7.65
C ALA A 131 13.13 8.71 -6.81
N ALA A 132 12.90 10.01 -7.06
CA ALA A 132 11.86 10.77 -6.35
C ALA A 132 10.45 10.25 -6.66
N VAL A 133 10.14 10.03 -7.95
CA VAL A 133 8.83 9.47 -8.36
C VAL A 133 8.69 8.01 -7.92
N VAL A 134 9.78 7.23 -7.95
CA VAL A 134 9.80 5.86 -7.41
C VAL A 134 9.39 5.84 -5.94
N THR A 135 10.02 6.65 -5.09
CA THR A 135 9.68 6.73 -3.66
C THR A 135 8.22 7.17 -3.42
N SER A 136 7.72 8.16 -4.17
CA SER A 136 6.33 8.60 -4.04
C SER A 136 5.35 7.49 -4.45
N LEU A 137 5.61 6.79 -5.56
CA LEU A 137 4.75 5.70 -6.04
C LEU A 137 4.78 4.49 -5.11
N GLU A 138 5.93 4.12 -4.54
CA GLU A 138 6.02 3.03 -3.54
C GLU A 138 5.30 3.38 -2.24
N THR A 139 5.32 4.65 -1.82
CA THR A 139 4.60 5.11 -0.64
C THR A 139 3.08 5.10 -0.87
N VAL A 140 2.61 5.57 -2.04
CA VAL A 140 1.19 5.53 -2.44
C VAL A 140 0.69 4.09 -2.60
N LEU A 141 1.46 3.22 -3.27
CA LEU A 141 1.12 1.80 -3.43
C LEU A 141 1.02 1.08 -2.10
N ARG A 142 1.93 1.38 -1.14
CA ARG A 142 1.88 0.82 0.21
C ARG A 142 0.61 1.24 0.95
N ALA A 143 0.29 2.54 0.98
CA ALA A 143 -0.91 3.03 1.65
C ALA A 143 -2.20 2.47 1.02
N ALA A 144 -2.28 2.38 -0.32
CA ALA A 144 -3.40 1.76 -1.01
C ALA A 144 -3.52 0.25 -0.70
N PHE A 145 -2.40 -0.47 -0.63
CA PHE A 145 -2.39 -1.88 -0.25
C PHE A 145 -2.80 -2.08 1.22
N GLU A 146 -2.28 -1.28 2.16
CA GLU A 146 -2.65 -1.33 3.58
C GLU A 146 -4.14 -1.01 3.81
N ALA A 147 -4.68 -0.01 3.09
CA ALA A 147 -6.10 0.31 3.13
C ALA A 147 -6.96 -0.84 2.55
N LYS A 148 -6.57 -1.45 1.41
CA LYS A 148 -7.28 -2.62 0.87
C LYS A 148 -7.19 -3.83 1.80
N GLN A 149 -6.02 -4.04 2.39
CA GLN A 149 -5.76 -5.11 3.34
C GLN A 149 -6.68 -4.98 4.57
N SER A 150 -6.94 -3.76 5.06
CA SER A 150 -7.84 -3.55 6.20
C SER A 150 -9.33 -3.88 5.94
N THR A 151 -9.77 -3.95 4.67
CA THR A 151 -11.16 -4.38 4.35
C THR A 151 -11.32 -5.89 4.29
N LEU A 152 -10.24 -6.66 4.44
CA LEU A 152 -10.28 -8.13 4.48
C LEU A 152 -10.63 -8.63 5.88
N ARG A 153 -11.19 -9.84 5.98
CA ARG A 153 -11.39 -10.51 7.28
C ARG A 153 -10.06 -10.73 8.01
N VAL A 154 -10.08 -10.71 9.34
CA VAL A 154 -8.89 -10.78 10.20
C VAL A 154 -8.00 -12.01 9.94
N GLU A 155 -8.56 -13.17 9.58
CA GLU A 155 -7.78 -14.38 9.29
C GLU A 155 -6.98 -14.24 7.98
N ILE A 156 -7.60 -13.63 6.97
CA ILE A 156 -6.96 -13.28 5.69
C ILE A 156 -5.93 -12.17 5.91
N GLN A 157 -6.23 -11.21 6.80
CA GLN A 157 -5.28 -10.17 7.16
C GLN A 157 -4.00 -10.74 7.77
N LEU A 158 -4.13 -11.66 8.72
CA LEU A 158 -3.01 -12.36 9.35
C LEU A 158 -2.22 -13.18 8.32
N LEU A 159 -2.88 -14.00 7.50
CA LEU A 159 -2.20 -14.89 6.56
C LEU A 159 -1.33 -14.12 5.55
N ASN A 160 -1.86 -13.05 4.96
CA ASN A 160 -1.10 -12.18 4.06
C ASN A 160 0.13 -11.56 4.76
N ARG A 161 0.01 -11.13 6.02
CA ARG A 161 1.15 -10.59 6.81
C ARG A 161 2.19 -11.68 7.08
N MET A 162 1.78 -12.91 7.42
CA MET A 162 2.71 -14.03 7.62
C MET A 162 3.38 -14.51 6.33
N LEU A 163 2.68 -14.41 5.18
CA LEU A 163 3.24 -14.66 3.85
C LEU A 163 4.25 -13.57 3.44
N ALA A 164 4.02 -12.31 3.83
CA ALA A 164 4.96 -11.20 3.62
C ALA A 164 6.16 -11.21 4.59
N ALA A 165 6.03 -11.84 5.77
CA ALA A 165 7.05 -11.81 6.82
C ALA A 165 8.38 -12.50 6.42
N ASP A 166 9.49 -11.86 6.77
CA ASP A 166 10.86 -12.32 6.53
C ASP A 166 11.34 -13.29 7.63
N GLY A 167 10.84 -14.53 7.57
CA GLY A 167 11.27 -15.62 8.44
C GLY A 167 10.48 -15.79 9.75
N PRO A 168 10.87 -16.74 10.61
CA PRO A 168 10.06 -17.19 11.76
C PRO A 168 9.90 -16.12 12.83
N GLU A 169 10.95 -15.36 13.17
CA GLU A 169 10.89 -14.32 14.22
C GLU A 169 9.84 -13.25 13.89
N ALA A 170 9.79 -12.79 12.63
CA ALA A 170 8.79 -11.85 12.16
C ALA A 170 7.37 -12.44 12.17
N ARG A 171 7.20 -13.75 11.92
CA ARG A 171 5.91 -14.45 12.03
C ARG A 171 5.46 -14.59 13.48
N HIS A 172 6.34 -14.98 14.40
CA HIS A 172 6.02 -15.04 15.83
C HIS A 172 5.64 -13.65 16.38
N ALA A 173 6.40 -12.60 16.03
CA ALA A 173 6.09 -11.23 16.44
C ALA A 173 4.71 -10.75 15.95
N LEU A 174 4.23 -11.21 14.80
CA LEU A 174 2.86 -10.97 14.33
C LEU A 174 1.81 -11.74 15.15
N LEU A 175 2.06 -13.03 15.40
CA LEU A 175 1.17 -13.93 16.15
C LEU A 175 1.00 -13.48 17.61
N ASP A 176 2.04 -12.91 18.23
CA ASP A 176 2.02 -12.43 19.62
C ASP A 176 1.32 -11.05 19.77
N THR A 177 0.84 -10.43 18.67
CA THR A 177 -0.05 -9.27 18.74
C THR A 177 -1.51 -9.68 19.01
N SER A 178 -2.33 -8.75 19.52
CA SER A 178 -3.78 -8.97 19.68
C SER A 178 -4.48 -9.31 18.36
N GLN A 179 -4.12 -8.64 17.25
CA GLN A 179 -4.64 -8.96 15.91
C GLN A 179 -4.16 -10.33 15.40
N GLY A 180 -2.97 -10.77 15.83
CA GLY A 180 -2.47 -12.13 15.59
C GLY A 180 -3.35 -13.16 16.29
N GLN A 181 -3.51 -13.05 17.60
CA GLN A 181 -4.35 -13.95 18.39
C GLN A 181 -5.81 -13.97 17.91
N GLU A 182 -6.40 -12.80 17.62
CA GLU A 182 -7.72 -12.68 17.01
C GLU A 182 -7.80 -13.40 15.66
N GLY A 183 -6.82 -13.20 14.77
CA GLY A 183 -6.77 -13.81 13.44
C GLY A 183 -6.60 -15.35 13.44
N ILE A 184 -6.01 -15.94 14.49
CA ILE A 184 -5.93 -17.40 14.67
C ILE A 184 -7.23 -17.95 15.27
N ALA A 185 -7.79 -17.26 16.27
CA ALA A 185 -8.92 -17.73 17.06
C ALA A 185 -10.29 -17.50 16.39
N ALA A 186 -10.39 -16.55 15.45
CA ALA A 186 -11.65 -16.19 14.81
C ALA A 186 -12.30 -17.34 14.02
N ASN A 187 -13.64 -17.35 14.05
CA ASN A 187 -14.53 -18.18 13.23
C ASN A 187 -14.10 -19.66 13.19
N ASP A 188 -14.17 -20.35 14.32
CA ASP A 188 -13.93 -21.80 14.45
C ASP A 188 -12.62 -22.29 13.82
N ARG A 189 -11.54 -21.50 13.98
CA ARG A 189 -10.19 -21.75 13.44
C ARG A 189 -10.11 -21.71 11.91
N TYR A 190 -10.96 -20.92 11.24
CA TYR A 190 -11.00 -20.74 9.79
C TYR A 190 -9.63 -20.44 9.15
N PHE A 191 -8.74 -19.74 9.87
CA PHE A 191 -7.35 -19.52 9.47
C PHE A 191 -6.63 -20.79 8.98
N PHE A 192 -6.76 -21.90 9.72
CA PHE A 192 -6.08 -23.16 9.38
C PHE A 192 -6.71 -23.79 8.13
N THR A 193 -8.04 -23.75 8.01
CA THR A 193 -8.75 -24.20 6.79
C THR A 193 -8.32 -23.42 5.55
N LEU A 194 -8.04 -22.12 5.69
CA LEU A 194 -7.53 -21.29 4.61
C LEU A 194 -6.09 -21.69 4.22
N VAL A 195 -5.20 -21.91 5.21
CA VAL A 195 -3.82 -22.36 4.96
C VAL A 195 -3.79 -23.75 4.31
N ASP A 196 -4.54 -24.73 4.83
CA ASP A 196 -4.55 -26.09 4.28
C ASP A 196 -5.16 -26.14 2.87
N ARG A 197 -6.16 -25.30 2.58
CA ARG A 197 -6.65 -25.12 1.21
C ARG A 197 -5.55 -24.56 0.30
N MET A 198 -4.86 -23.50 0.71
CA MET A 198 -3.77 -22.93 -0.08
C MET A 198 -2.64 -23.93 -0.31
N ARG A 199 -2.30 -24.77 0.67
CA ARG A 199 -1.34 -25.88 0.50
C ARG A 199 -1.84 -26.87 -0.55
N SER A 200 -3.08 -27.35 -0.44
CA SER A 200 -3.67 -28.26 -1.43
C SER A 200 -3.70 -27.67 -2.86
N ASP A 201 -3.95 -26.37 -3.00
CA ASP A 201 -3.95 -25.67 -4.29
C ASP A 201 -2.52 -25.38 -4.82
N VAL A 202 -1.50 -25.34 -3.96
CA VAL A 202 -0.06 -25.25 -4.33
C VAL A 202 0.53 -26.63 -4.66
N ASP A 203 0.15 -27.67 -3.94
CA ASP A 203 0.61 -29.05 -4.17
C ASP A 203 0.02 -29.68 -5.46
N ARG A 204 -1.00 -29.02 -6.05
CA ARG A 204 -1.55 -29.31 -7.39
C ARG A 204 -0.78 -28.64 -8.54
N GLN A 205 0.15 -27.74 -8.26
CA GLN A 205 0.89 -27.01 -9.30
C GLN A 205 2.05 -27.86 -9.86
N PRO A 206 2.50 -27.61 -11.11
CA PRO A 206 3.69 -28.25 -11.65
C PRO A 206 4.92 -28.03 -10.75
N ALA A 207 5.64 -29.12 -10.47
CA ALA A 207 6.80 -29.11 -9.58
C ALA A 207 7.84 -28.07 -10.03
N SER A 208 8.19 -27.15 -9.12
CA SER A 208 9.14 -26.07 -9.36
C SER A 208 9.73 -25.56 -8.06
N ASN A 209 10.88 -24.88 -8.13
CA ASN A 209 11.52 -24.30 -6.94
C ASN A 209 10.62 -23.28 -6.21
N GLN A 210 9.73 -22.58 -6.94
CA GLN A 210 8.76 -21.65 -6.37
C GLN A 210 7.62 -22.40 -5.64
N GLN A 211 7.09 -23.46 -6.25
CA GLN A 211 6.07 -24.33 -5.65
C GLN A 211 6.58 -24.95 -4.34
N ALA A 212 7.80 -25.49 -4.35
CA ALA A 212 8.41 -26.12 -3.18
C ALA A 212 8.67 -25.11 -2.04
N ALA A 213 9.20 -23.92 -2.37
CA ALA A 213 9.44 -22.86 -1.39
C ALA A 213 8.13 -22.32 -0.77
N LEU A 214 7.06 -22.23 -1.56
CA LEU A 214 5.75 -21.79 -1.08
C LEU A 214 5.04 -22.85 -0.22
N SER A 215 5.08 -24.13 -0.62
CA SER A 215 4.50 -25.23 0.17
C SER A 215 5.22 -25.36 1.53
N LEU A 216 6.56 -25.20 1.56
CA LEU A 216 7.34 -25.10 2.79
C LEU A 216 6.92 -23.88 3.65
N LYS A 217 6.87 -22.66 3.08
CA LYS A 217 6.47 -21.45 3.82
C LYS A 217 5.04 -21.55 4.38
N LEU A 218 4.13 -22.24 3.71
CA LEU A 218 2.77 -22.50 4.21
C LEU A 218 2.74 -23.56 5.32
N ALA A 219 3.60 -24.58 5.27
CA ALA A 219 3.74 -25.57 6.34
C ALA A 219 4.33 -24.93 7.62
N ASP A 220 5.37 -24.11 7.47
CA ASP A 220 5.92 -23.25 8.52
C ASP A 220 4.83 -22.38 9.20
N ILE A 221 4.03 -21.68 8.39
CA ILE A 221 2.95 -20.80 8.87
C ILE A 221 1.92 -21.58 9.70
N ALA A 222 1.56 -22.79 9.25
CA ALA A 222 0.65 -23.67 9.99
C ALA A 222 1.25 -24.14 11.32
N ALA A 223 2.55 -24.47 11.35
CA ALA A 223 3.25 -24.88 12.56
C ALA A 223 3.35 -23.73 13.56
N ASP A 224 3.76 -22.54 13.12
CA ASP A 224 3.89 -21.34 13.97
C ASP A 224 2.55 -20.94 14.59
N ALA A 225 1.47 -20.94 13.79
CA ALA A 225 0.12 -20.63 14.28
C ALA A 225 -0.43 -21.70 15.24
N THR A 226 -0.12 -22.99 15.00
CA THR A 226 -0.48 -24.08 15.92
C THR A 226 0.24 -23.93 17.26
N ALA A 227 1.54 -23.62 17.22
CA ALA A 227 2.35 -23.39 18.41
C ALA A 227 1.86 -22.16 19.19
N ALA A 228 1.55 -21.05 18.51
CA ALA A 228 1.01 -19.85 19.14
C ALA A 228 -0.35 -20.11 19.81
N LEU A 229 -1.27 -20.84 19.17
CA LEU A 229 -2.56 -21.18 19.75
C LEU A 229 -2.42 -22.00 21.04
N GLY A 230 -1.45 -22.92 21.09
CA GLY A 230 -1.12 -23.70 22.29
C GLY A 230 -0.39 -22.95 23.40
N ARG A 231 -0.02 -21.67 23.21
CA ARG A 231 0.46 -20.76 24.27
C ARG A 231 -0.66 -19.93 24.91
N SER A 232 -1.81 -19.87 24.26
CA SER A 232 -2.95 -19.01 24.63
C SER A 232 -4.10 -19.77 25.32
N SER A 233 -3.88 -21.04 25.66
CA SER A 233 -4.84 -21.97 26.27
C SER A 233 -4.35 -22.53 27.60
#